data_AF-U3BSW5-F1
#
_entry.id   AF-U3BSW5-F1
#
_cell.length_a   1.000
_cell.length_b   1.000
_cell.length_c   1.000
_cell.angle_alpha   90.00
_cell.angle_beta   90.00
_cell.angle_gamma   90.00
#
_symmetry.space_group_name_H-M   'P 1'
#
loop_
_entity.id
_entity.type
_entity.pdbx_description
1 polymer ?
#
loop_
_entity_poly.entity_id
_entity_poly.type
_entity_poly.pdbx_seq_one_letter_code
_entity_poly.pdbx_strand_id
1 'polypeptide(L)'
;MERLKASIKHEYDLKLAEVEHQREMRLKGEVVAELLAQWLRAEKELDYYQLNKLAFQAFVWLPEDLAKDLSESLAHKLGSDDVRALVKKVRSHLQGSVDGFEQSKVIVFQDPKART
;
A
#
# COMPACT_ATOMS: atom_id res chain seq x y z
N MET A 1 19.47 36.94 18.70
CA MET A 1 19.56 36.57 17.26
C MET A 1 19.77 35.07 17.07
N GLU A 2 20.69 34.42 17.79
CA GLU A 2 20.96 32.98 17.61
C GLU A 2 19.78 32.06 17.99
N ARG A 3 19.08 32.34 19.09
CA ARG A 3 17.88 31.57 19.49
C ARG A 3 16.77 31.62 18.42
N LEU A 4 16.59 32.77 17.77
CA LEU A 4 15.59 32.94 16.72
C LEU A 4 15.97 32.14 15.47
N LYS A 5 17.25 32.18 15.05
CA LYS A 5 17.75 31.37 13.94
C LYS A 5 17.63 29.87 14.22
N ALA A 6 17.92 29.44 15.45
CA ALA A 6 17.78 28.04 15.86
C ALA A 6 16.31 27.58 15.85
N SER A 7 15.39 28.41 16.33
CA SER A 7 13.94 28.13 16.29
C SER A 7 13.42 28.00 14.87
N ILE A 8 13.83 28.92 13.98
CA ILE A 8 13.44 28.87 12.56
C ILE A 8 14.00 27.61 11.91
N LYS A 9 15.28 27.30 12.12
CA LYS A 9 15.90 26.09 11.57
C LYS A 9 15.17 24.83 12.05
N HIS A 10 14.88 24.73 13.35
CA HIS A 10 14.16 23.60 13.90
C HIS A 10 12.78 23.41 13.27
N GLU A 11 12.04 24.51 13.05
CA GLU A 11 10.75 24.46 12.36
C GLU A 11 10.89 23.96 10.90
N TYR A 12 11.93 24.38 10.19
CA TYR A 12 12.23 23.87 8.85
C TYR A 12 12.61 22.39 8.86
N ASP A 13 13.44 21.95 9.81
CA ASP A 13 13.85 20.55 9.94
C ASP A 13 12.64 19.64 10.20
N LEU A 14 11.69 20.09 11.05
CA LEU A 14 10.42 19.37 11.28
C LEU A 14 9.56 19.30 10.01
N LYS A 15 9.42 20.41 9.28
CA LYS A 15 8.66 20.42 8.01
C LYS A 15 9.29 19.53 6.96
N LEU A 16 10.62 19.48 6.89
CA LEU A 16 11.33 18.61 5.96
C LEU A 16 11.08 17.13 6.29
N ALA A 17 11.22 16.75 7.57
CA ALA A 17 10.95 15.39 8.03
C ALA A 17 9.49 14.97 7.72
N GLU A 18 8.53 15.87 7.91
CA GLU A 18 7.13 15.61 7.56
C GLU A 18 6.95 15.37 6.06
N VAL A 19 7.55 16.21 5.21
CA VAL A 19 7.47 16.04 3.74
C VAL A 19 8.11 14.72 3.29
N GLU A 20 9.24 14.35 3.86
CA GLU A 20 9.91 13.08 3.60
C GLU A 20 9.06 11.88 4.02
N HIS A 21 8.45 11.95 5.21
CA HIS A 21 7.53 10.94 5.69
C HIS A 21 6.33 10.79 4.75
N GLN A 22 5.65 11.88 4.39
CA GLN A 22 4.52 11.84 3.44
C GLN A 22 4.91 11.28 2.07
N ARG A 23 6.15 11.54 1.62
CA ARG A 23 6.68 10.94 0.39
C ARG A 23 6.88 9.44 0.54
N GLU A 24 7.46 8.98 1.63
CA GLU A 24 7.63 7.55 1.92
C GLU A 24 6.29 6.81 1.95
N MET A 25 5.28 7.37 2.61
CA MET A 25 3.94 6.78 2.68
C MET A 25 3.30 6.61 1.30
N ARG A 26 3.47 7.60 0.41
CA ARG A 26 2.98 7.50 -0.98
C ARG A 26 3.69 6.39 -1.76
N LEU A 27 5.02 6.29 -1.64
CA LEU A 27 5.80 5.26 -2.33
C LEU A 27 5.45 3.85 -1.83
N LYS A 28 5.26 3.69 -0.52
CA LYS A 28 4.78 2.44 0.08
C LYS A 28 3.40 2.04 -0.46
N GLY A 29 2.48 3.01 -0.54
CA GLY A 29 1.15 2.80 -1.12
C GLY A 29 1.20 2.41 -2.60
N GLU A 30 2.09 3.04 -3.38
CA GLU A 30 2.30 2.73 -4.80
C GLU A 30 2.72 1.27 -5.01
N VAL A 31 3.69 0.78 -4.23
CA VAL A 31 4.17 -0.62 -4.29
C VAL A 31 3.02 -1.62 -4.09
N VAL A 32 2.19 -1.42 -3.06
CA VAL A 32 1.08 -2.34 -2.79
C VAL A 32 0.00 -2.25 -3.85
N ALA A 33 -0.32 -1.04 -4.31
CA ALA A 33 -1.31 -0.84 -5.38
C ALA A 33 -0.85 -1.52 -6.68
N GLU A 34 0.42 -1.39 -7.04
CA GLU A 34 0.99 -2.05 -8.21
C GLU A 34 0.97 -3.57 -8.06
N LEU A 35 1.34 -4.10 -6.89
CA LEU A 35 1.30 -5.54 -6.61
C LEU A 35 -0.10 -6.11 -6.83
N LEU A 36 -1.11 -5.47 -6.22
CA LEU A 36 -2.51 -5.91 -6.33
C LEU A 36 -3.03 -5.79 -7.76
N ALA A 37 -2.65 -4.74 -8.49
CA ALA A 37 -3.03 -4.57 -9.89
C ALA A 37 -2.41 -5.67 -10.78
N GLN A 38 -1.13 -5.99 -10.59
CA GLN A 38 -0.47 -7.05 -11.35
C GLN A 38 -1.03 -8.42 -11.00
N TRP A 39 -1.33 -8.67 -9.73
CA TRP A 39 -1.92 -9.91 -9.28
C TRP A 39 -3.32 -10.16 -9.88
N LEU A 40 -4.09 -9.08 -10.08
CA LEU A 40 -5.41 -9.14 -10.68
C LEU A 40 -5.42 -9.28 -12.21
N ARG A 41 -4.27 -9.15 -12.89
CA ARG A 41 -4.24 -9.27 -14.35
C ARG A 41 -4.69 -10.67 -14.77
N ALA A 42 -5.72 -10.72 -15.61
CA ALA A 42 -6.25 -11.95 -16.21
C ALA A 42 -5.43 -12.44 -17.43
N GLU A 43 -4.26 -11.86 -17.67
CA GLU A 43 -3.44 -12.17 -18.83
C GLU A 43 -2.75 -13.54 -18.72
N LYS A 44 -2.45 -14.13 -19.87
CA LYS A 44 -1.87 -15.49 -19.98
C LYS A 44 -0.48 -15.63 -19.36
N GLU A 45 0.26 -14.54 -19.16
CA GLU A 45 1.61 -14.56 -18.61
C GLU A 45 1.79 -13.49 -17.54
N LEU A 46 1.84 -13.91 -16.29
CA LEU A 46 2.22 -13.06 -15.16
C LEU A 46 3.75 -12.89 -15.14
N ASP A 47 4.20 -11.65 -14.93
CA ASP A 47 5.61 -11.37 -14.65
C ASP A 47 5.90 -11.71 -13.18
N TYR A 48 6.30 -12.96 -12.94
CA TYR A 48 6.62 -13.46 -11.60
C TYR A 48 7.80 -12.73 -10.95
N TYR A 49 8.75 -12.22 -11.73
CA TYR A 49 9.87 -11.46 -11.17
C TYR A 49 9.35 -10.16 -10.56
N GLN A 50 8.51 -9.44 -11.32
CA GLN A 50 7.93 -8.19 -10.83
C GLN A 50 6.96 -8.40 -9.67
N LEU A 51 6.13 -9.45 -9.70
CA LEU A 51 5.27 -9.83 -8.56
C LEU A 51 6.10 -10.11 -7.30
N ASN A 52 7.16 -10.92 -7.40
CA ASN A 52 8.01 -11.23 -6.25
C ASN A 52 8.71 -9.99 -5.71
N LYS A 53 9.25 -9.14 -6.61
CA LYS A 53 9.89 -7.88 -6.23
C LYS A 53 8.92 -6.99 -5.44
N LEU A 54 7.72 -6.77 -5.95
CA LEU A 54 6.71 -5.93 -5.29
C LEU A 54 6.24 -6.54 -3.96
N ALA A 55 6.02 -7.86 -3.91
CA ALA A 55 5.66 -8.56 -2.69
C ALA A 55 6.73 -8.43 -1.61
N PHE A 56 8.00 -8.66 -1.95
CA PHE A 56 9.10 -8.53 -0.99
C PHE A 56 9.27 -7.08 -0.53
N GLN A 57 9.14 -6.11 -1.43
CA GLN A 57 9.16 -4.70 -1.06
C GLN A 57 8.05 -4.37 -0.06
N ALA A 58 6.83 -4.89 -0.26
CA ALA A 58 5.72 -4.70 0.67
C ALA A 58 5.99 -5.37 2.04
N PHE A 59 6.40 -6.64 2.04
CA PHE A 59 6.61 -7.42 3.27
C PHE A 59 7.73 -6.92 4.17
N VAL A 60 8.69 -6.15 3.65
CA VAL A 60 9.77 -5.56 4.45
C VAL A 60 9.28 -4.49 5.42
N TRP A 61 8.28 -3.69 5.04
CA TRP A 61 7.82 -2.56 5.85
C TRP A 61 6.40 -2.71 6.39
N LEU A 62 5.60 -3.63 5.85
CA LEU A 62 4.27 -3.89 6.36
C LEU A 62 4.34 -4.44 7.80
N PRO A 63 3.44 -4.00 8.69
CA PRO A 63 3.19 -4.67 9.96
C PRO A 63 2.83 -6.15 9.78
N GLU A 64 3.12 -6.97 10.79
CA GLU A 64 2.94 -8.42 10.74
C GLU A 64 1.51 -8.85 10.35
N ASP A 65 0.50 -8.21 10.91
CA ASP A 65 -0.91 -8.48 10.63
C ASP A 65 -1.26 -8.21 9.17
N LEU A 66 -0.84 -7.07 8.63
CA LEU A 66 -1.06 -6.73 7.22
C LEU A 66 -0.25 -7.58 6.26
N ALA A 67 1.00 -7.91 6.61
CA ALA A 67 1.84 -8.80 5.82
C ALA A 67 1.22 -10.19 5.73
N LYS A 68 0.66 -10.69 6.84
CA LYS A 68 -0.07 -11.95 6.87
C LYS A 68 -1.33 -11.91 6.02
N ASP A 69 -2.18 -10.89 6.19
CA ASP A 69 -3.42 -10.75 5.41
C ASP A 69 -3.11 -10.70 3.90
N LEU A 70 -2.11 -9.89 3.50
CA LEU A 70 -1.66 -9.80 2.12
C LEU A 70 -1.14 -11.15 1.61
N SER A 71 -0.32 -11.85 2.39
CA SER A 71 0.22 -13.17 2.02
C SER A 71 -0.88 -14.20 1.83
N GLU A 72 -1.86 -14.26 2.73
CA GLU A 72 -2.99 -15.19 2.65
C GLU A 72 -3.86 -14.93 1.41
N SER A 73 -4.10 -13.66 1.08
CA SER A 73 -4.84 -13.26 -0.13
C SER A 73 -4.10 -13.57 -1.42
N LEU A 74 -2.78 -13.29 -1.48
CA LEU A 74 -1.94 -13.64 -2.64
C LEU A 74 -1.80 -15.16 -2.82
N ALA A 75 -1.92 -15.95 -1.75
CA ALA A 75 -1.92 -17.41 -1.82
C ALA A 75 -3.30 -18.02 -2.10
N HIS A 76 -4.34 -17.20 -2.33
CA HIS A 76 -5.74 -17.65 -2.49
C HIS A 76 -6.23 -18.56 -1.34
N LYS A 77 -5.81 -18.29 -0.11
CA LYS A 77 -6.25 -19.06 1.06
C LYS A 77 -7.75 -18.88 1.29
N LEU A 78 -8.46 -19.96 1.60
CA LEU A 78 -9.89 -19.87 1.90
C LEU A 78 -10.14 -18.94 3.10
N GLY A 79 -11.03 -17.97 2.93
CA GLY A 79 -11.35 -16.99 3.96
C GLY A 79 -10.37 -15.83 4.09
N SER A 80 -9.38 -15.72 3.19
CA SER A 80 -8.53 -14.54 3.11
C SER A 80 -9.32 -13.30 2.69
N ASP A 81 -8.76 -12.12 2.99
CA ASP A 81 -9.29 -10.86 2.49
C ASP A 81 -9.35 -10.81 0.96
N ASP A 82 -10.34 -10.10 0.44
CA ASP A 82 -10.34 -9.72 -0.97
C ASP A 82 -9.46 -8.47 -1.20
N VAL A 83 -9.22 -8.14 -2.47
CA VAL A 83 -8.42 -6.96 -2.83
C VAL A 83 -8.98 -5.66 -2.23
N ARG A 84 -10.30 -5.55 -2.05
CA ARG A 84 -10.94 -4.34 -1.56
C ARG A 84 -10.68 -4.14 -0.06
N ALA A 85 -10.75 -5.23 0.70
CA ALA A 85 -10.41 -5.25 2.12
C ALA A 85 -8.92 -4.89 2.31
N LEU A 86 -8.02 -5.48 1.52
CA LEU A 86 -6.59 -5.17 1.56
C LEU A 86 -6.29 -3.68 1.28
N VAL A 87 -6.88 -3.12 0.22
CA VAL A 87 -6.72 -1.68 -0.11
C VAL A 87 -7.16 -0.80 1.06
N LYS A 88 -8.30 -1.13 1.70
CA LYS A 88 -8.77 -0.39 2.87
C LYS A 88 -7.79 -0.50 4.04
N LYS A 89 -7.37 -1.71 4.40
CA LYS A 89 -6.47 -1.96 5.54
C LYS A 89 -5.13 -1.25 5.37
N VAL A 90 -4.51 -1.37 4.20
CA VAL A 90 -3.25 -0.71 3.87
C VAL A 90 -3.41 0.82 3.86
N ARG A 91 -4.51 1.35 3.29
CA ARG A 91 -4.82 2.77 3.37
C ARG A 91 -4.89 3.26 4.81
N SER A 92 -5.64 2.59 5.68
CA SER A 92 -5.79 3.00 7.08
C SER A 92 -4.47 2.96 7.84
N HIS A 93 -3.64 1.95 7.59
CA HIS A 93 -2.29 1.90 8.14
C HIS A 93 -1.42 3.06 7.65
N LEU A 94 -1.41 3.32 6.34
CA LEU A 94 -0.60 4.40 5.78
C LEU A 94 -1.05 5.80 6.22
N GLN A 95 -2.33 5.97 6.53
CA GLN A 95 -2.88 7.23 7.02
C GLN A 95 -2.83 7.37 8.54
N GLY A 96 -2.38 6.32 9.26
CA GLY A 96 -2.36 6.28 10.72
C GLY A 96 -3.73 6.44 11.37
N SER A 97 -4.82 6.27 10.61
CA SER A 97 -6.19 6.54 11.09
C SER A 97 -7.23 5.77 10.29
N VAL A 98 -8.37 5.51 10.93
CA VAL A 98 -9.55 4.94 10.29
C VAL A 98 -10.51 6.08 9.98
N ASP A 99 -10.60 6.46 8.70
CA ASP A 99 -11.35 7.63 8.20
C ASP A 99 -12.81 7.29 7.78
N GLY A 100 -13.28 6.08 8.10
CA GLY A 100 -14.59 5.60 7.69
C GLY A 100 -14.68 5.13 6.24
N PHE A 101 -13.57 5.08 5.50
CA PHE A 101 -13.57 4.55 4.13
C PHE A 101 -14.00 3.07 4.12
N GLU A 102 -15.02 2.76 3.32
CA GLU A 102 -15.56 1.41 3.19
C GLU A 102 -14.92 0.65 2.02
N GLN A 103 -14.63 -0.64 2.22
CA GLN A 103 -14.09 -1.51 1.17
C GLN A 103 -15.02 -1.61 -0.06
N SER A 104 -16.34 -1.47 0.16
CA SER A 104 -17.37 -1.45 -0.88
C SER A 104 -17.14 -0.35 -1.93
N LYS A 105 -16.44 0.73 -1.56
CA LYS A 105 -16.14 1.90 -2.41
C LYS A 105 -14.87 1.72 -3.26
N VAL A 106 -14.04 0.72 -2.98
CA VAL A 106 -12.87 0.39 -3.81
C VAL A 106 -13.38 -0.16 -5.14
N ILE A 107 -12.92 0.35 -6.27
CA ILE A 107 -13.30 -0.15 -7.60
C ILE A 107 -12.23 -1.12 -8.08
N VAL A 108 -12.63 -2.34 -8.44
CA VAL A 108 -11.79 -3.34 -9.09
C VAL A 108 -12.37 -3.63 -10.46
N PHE A 109 -11.64 -3.26 -11.50
CA PHE A 109 -12.02 -3.57 -12.88
C PHE A 109 -11.74 -5.04 -13.17
N GLN A 110 -12.67 -5.70 -13.85
CA GLN A 110 -12.49 -7.05 -14.35
C GLN A 110 -12.27 -6.98 -15.86
N ASP A 111 -11.38 -7.81 -16.39
CA ASP A 111 -11.23 -7.95 -17.84
C ASP A 111 -12.55 -8.46 -18.43
N PRO A 112 -13.19 -7.72 -19.36
CA PRO A 112 -14.41 -8.17 -20.03
C PRO A 112 -14.25 -9.54 -20.71
N LYS A 113 -13.04 -9.90 -21.14
CA LYS A 113 -12.72 -11.15 -21.83
C LYS A 113 -12.56 -12.35 -20.89
N ALA A 114 -12.42 -12.13 -19.58
CA ALA A 114 -12.30 -13.23 -18.61
C ALA A 114 -13.64 -13.93 -18.30
N ARG A 115 -14.76 -13.49 -18.90
CA ARG A 115 -16.10 -14.07 -18.73
C ARG A 115 -16.57 -14.96 -19.89
N THR A 116 -15.75 -15.16 -20.91
CA THR A 116 -15.99 -16.05 -22.06
C THR A 116 -14.98 -17.17 -22.08
#